data_AF-A0A9E1XRQ0-F1
#
_entry.id   AF-A0A9E1XRQ0-F1
#
_cell.length_a   1.000
_cell.length_b   1.000
_cell.length_c   1.000
_cell.angle_alpha   90.00
_cell.angle_beta   90.00
_cell.angle_gamma   90.00
#
_symmetry.space_group_name_H-M   'P 1'
#
loop_
_entity.id
_entity.type
_entity.pdbx_description
1 polymer ?
#
loop_
_entity_poly.entity_id
_entity_poly.type
_entity_poly.pdbx_seq_one_letter_code
_entity_poly.pdbx_strand_id
1 'polypeptide(L)'
;MSNTMLAEPETQAVADDGGDVVMQIPPKFAQSPRIQRLAQRSRDLAIGGKRRLGTEDAPLGDHACWIHIGPFPELDQLPSRVNGYEATGESWGRDYAFLVDHFPIEIHRDERIVGEIHWEMHMVRQYAWPKRVQEVGRRCAELGASGHSSGHTCPDLAIGLSQGWGGILERIKQSREKYTRLNNPAKASYLHGLQMICESTIRFIQRHAEKARELAQSEADAWQRATYLRIAECCGHIALHAPRTYYEGVQWIHFAVLLDRVVGHGNGYGRLDLYLIDLYRHSKRAGELSDDEAREYLSEVFLKLR
;
A
#
# COMPACT_ATOMS: atom_id res chain seq x y z
N MET A 1 30.76 -29.75 14.65
CA MET A 1 29.31 -29.48 14.78
C MET A 1 28.67 -30.05 13.53
N SER A 2 27.96 -31.18 13.65
CA SER A 2 27.46 -31.91 12.48
C SER A 2 26.24 -31.21 11.89
N ASN A 3 26.24 -31.09 10.57
CA ASN A 3 25.10 -30.63 9.78
C ASN A 3 24.03 -31.73 9.84
N THR A 4 23.03 -31.56 10.71
CA THR A 4 21.84 -32.41 10.67
C THR A 4 20.94 -31.87 9.55
N MET A 5 21.13 -32.41 8.34
CA MET A 5 20.12 -32.26 7.30
C MET A 5 18.81 -32.87 7.81
N LEU A 6 17.72 -32.11 7.69
CA LEU A 6 16.36 -32.56 7.95
C LEU A 6 16.13 -33.86 7.17
N ALA A 7 15.67 -34.91 7.85
CA ALA A 7 15.33 -36.17 7.21
C ALA A 7 14.28 -35.92 6.11
N GLU A 8 14.51 -36.45 4.91
CA GLU A 8 13.52 -36.42 3.84
C GLU A 8 12.27 -37.19 4.28
N PRO A 9 11.06 -36.66 4.06
CA PRO A 9 9.84 -37.39 4.39
C PRO A 9 9.67 -38.58 3.46
N GLU A 10 9.35 -39.74 4.03
CA GLU A 10 9.02 -40.96 3.28
C GLU A 10 7.82 -40.69 2.35
N THR A 11 8.06 -40.75 1.05
CA THR A 11 7.01 -40.70 0.02
C THR A 11 6.29 -42.04 -0.01
N GLN A 12 5.06 -42.08 0.53
CA GLN A 12 4.15 -43.18 0.28
C GLN A 12 3.71 -43.18 -1.19
N ALA A 13 3.85 -44.32 -1.86
CA ALA A 13 3.35 -44.52 -3.22
C ALA A 13 1.81 -44.49 -3.20
N VAL A 14 1.22 -43.53 -3.93
CA VAL A 14 -0.23 -43.41 -4.10
C VAL A 14 -0.64 -44.29 -5.29
N ALA A 15 -1.68 -45.11 -5.08
CA ALA A 15 -2.26 -45.96 -6.12
C ALA A 15 -2.93 -45.10 -7.21
N ASP A 16 -2.70 -45.46 -8.48
CA ASP A 16 -3.23 -44.81 -9.68
C ASP A 16 -4.74 -45.09 -9.80
N ASP A 17 -5.56 -44.07 -9.49
CA ASP A 17 -7.02 -44.11 -9.59
C ASP A 17 -7.57 -43.18 -10.68
N GLY A 18 -6.82 -42.90 -11.76
CA GLY A 18 -7.37 -42.27 -12.97
C GLY A 18 -8.03 -40.89 -12.78
N GLY A 19 -7.85 -40.24 -11.63
CA GLY A 19 -8.24 -38.87 -11.35
C GLY A 19 -7.02 -37.93 -11.45
N ASP A 20 -7.28 -36.65 -11.73
CA ASP A 20 -6.26 -35.60 -11.85
C ASP A 20 -5.16 -35.71 -10.77
N VAL A 21 -3.90 -35.42 -11.13
CA VAL A 21 -2.77 -35.42 -10.20
C VAL A 21 -3.03 -34.40 -9.07
N VAL A 22 -3.48 -34.87 -7.91
CA VAL A 22 -3.66 -34.04 -6.72
C VAL A 22 -2.36 -34.02 -5.92
N MET A 23 -1.67 -32.87 -5.93
CA MET A 23 -0.48 -32.66 -5.12
C MET A 23 -0.86 -32.55 -3.63
N GLN A 24 -0.71 -33.63 -2.86
CA GLN A 24 -0.93 -33.61 -1.41
C GLN A 24 0.32 -33.12 -0.67
N ILE A 25 0.61 -31.82 -0.77
CA ILE A 25 1.64 -31.18 0.05
C ILE A 25 0.96 -30.67 1.33
N PRO A 26 1.27 -31.23 2.52
CA PRO A 26 0.78 -30.66 3.76
C PRO A 26 1.26 -29.21 3.88
N PRO A 27 0.38 -28.26 4.27
CA PRO A 27 0.76 -26.86 4.30
C PRO A 27 1.90 -26.66 5.30
N LYS A 28 2.91 -25.85 4.92
CA LYS A 28 4.05 -25.52 5.80
C LYS A 28 3.64 -24.96 7.16
N PHE A 29 2.45 -24.38 7.24
CA PHE A 29 1.83 -23.89 8.47
C PHE A 29 0.31 -23.79 8.30
N ALA A 30 -0.43 -23.87 9.39
CA ALA A 30 -1.87 -23.60 9.41
C ALA A 30 -2.12 -22.10 9.58
N GLN A 31 -2.98 -21.52 8.75
CA GLN A 31 -3.42 -20.13 8.92
C GLN A 31 -4.38 -20.04 10.12
N SER A 32 -4.22 -19.02 10.95
CA SER A 32 -5.11 -18.83 12.09
C SER A 32 -6.56 -18.57 11.65
N PRO A 33 -7.57 -18.88 12.49
CA PRO A 33 -8.96 -18.54 12.19
C PRO A 33 -9.17 -17.06 11.86
N ARG A 34 -8.35 -16.17 12.43
CA ARG A 34 -8.39 -14.73 12.14
C ARG A 34 -8.00 -14.44 10.69
N ILE A 35 -6.85 -14.96 10.23
CA ILE A 35 -6.41 -14.79 8.85
C ILE A 35 -7.39 -15.42 7.87
N GLN A 36 -8.01 -16.55 8.22
CA GLN A 36 -9.03 -17.19 7.39
C GLN A 36 -10.27 -16.29 7.20
N ARG A 37 -10.74 -15.59 8.24
CA ARG A 37 -11.84 -14.62 8.14
C ARG A 37 -11.47 -13.43 7.25
N LEU A 38 -10.27 -12.87 7.42
CA LEU A 38 -9.78 -11.79 6.56
C LEU A 38 -9.63 -12.23 5.09
N ALA A 39 -9.15 -13.45 4.86
CA ALA A 39 -9.06 -14.03 3.53
C ALA A 39 -10.44 -14.23 2.90
N GLN A 40 -11.45 -14.62 3.69
CA GLN A 40 -12.82 -14.72 3.20
C GLN A 40 -13.37 -13.34 2.80
N ARG A 41 -13.20 -12.30 3.63
CA ARG A 41 -13.57 -10.92 3.26
C ARG A 41 -12.92 -10.49 1.95
N SER A 42 -11.62 -10.73 1.79
CA SER A 42 -10.90 -10.40 0.55
C SER A 42 -11.50 -11.12 -0.67
N ARG A 43 -11.84 -12.41 -0.55
CA ARG A 43 -12.55 -13.16 -1.60
C ARG A 43 -13.93 -12.59 -1.90
N ASP A 44 -14.71 -12.24 -0.88
CA ASP A 44 -16.06 -11.69 -1.04
C ASP A 44 -16.02 -10.35 -1.77
N LEU A 45 -15.02 -9.50 -1.48
CA LEU A 45 -14.80 -8.25 -2.20
C LEU A 45 -14.46 -8.49 -3.68
N ALA A 46 -13.63 -9.49 -3.98
CA ALA A 46 -13.27 -9.84 -5.35
C ALA A 46 -14.47 -10.42 -6.13
N ILE A 47 -15.19 -11.38 -5.54
CA ILE A 47 -16.38 -12.01 -6.14
C ILE A 47 -17.49 -10.97 -6.35
N GLY A 48 -17.68 -10.07 -5.39
CA GLY A 48 -18.66 -8.99 -5.47
C GLY A 48 -18.28 -7.85 -6.42
N GLY A 49 -17.12 -7.90 -7.08
CA GLY A 49 -16.63 -6.84 -7.96
C GLY A 49 -16.28 -5.52 -7.24
N LYS A 50 -16.28 -5.52 -5.90
CA LYS A 50 -15.89 -4.38 -5.09
C LYS A 50 -14.38 -4.19 -5.08
N ARG A 51 -13.62 -5.28 -5.10
CA ARG A 51 -12.18 -5.18 -5.35
C ARG A 51 -11.93 -5.22 -6.86
N ARG A 52 -11.31 -4.17 -7.38
CA ARG A 52 -11.01 -4.02 -8.80
C ARG A 52 -9.53 -4.25 -9.06
N LEU A 53 -9.23 -5.09 -10.05
CA LEU A 53 -7.90 -5.30 -10.62
C LEU A 53 -7.85 -4.59 -11.98
N GLY A 54 -7.80 -3.26 -11.98
CA GLY A 54 -7.84 -2.44 -13.20
C GLY A 54 -8.91 -1.35 -13.17
N THR A 55 -9.16 -0.76 -14.33
CA THR A 55 -10.17 0.31 -14.52
C THR A 55 -11.54 -0.28 -14.86
N GLU A 56 -12.59 0.54 -14.89
CA GLU A 56 -13.92 0.07 -15.33
C GLU A 56 -13.90 -0.49 -16.76
N ASP A 57 -13.14 0.15 -17.66
CA ASP A 57 -13.02 -0.24 -19.07
C ASP A 57 -12.00 -1.38 -19.30
N ALA A 58 -11.09 -1.60 -18.34
CA ALA A 58 -10.09 -2.66 -18.36
C ALA A 58 -10.03 -3.36 -17.00
N PRO A 59 -11.01 -4.24 -16.69
CA PRO A 59 -11.20 -4.83 -15.35
C PRO A 59 -10.19 -5.94 -15.02
N LEU A 60 -9.22 -6.18 -15.90
CA LEU A 60 -8.11 -7.10 -15.73
C LEU A 60 -6.80 -6.32 -15.94
N GLY A 61 -6.10 -6.06 -14.85
CA GLY A 61 -4.79 -5.42 -14.82
C GLY A 61 -4.15 -5.57 -13.45
N ASP A 62 -2.84 -5.78 -13.41
CA ASP A 62 -2.00 -5.80 -12.20
C ASP A 62 -1.80 -4.41 -11.57
N HIS A 63 -2.57 -3.41 -12.02
CA HIS A 63 -2.30 -1.99 -11.82
C HIS A 63 -3.18 -1.30 -10.77
N ALA A 64 -4.21 -1.97 -10.26
CA ALA A 64 -5.16 -1.36 -9.32
C ALA A 64 -5.48 -2.31 -8.16
N CYS A 65 -5.36 -1.83 -6.92
CA CYS A 65 -5.81 -2.54 -5.71
C CYS A 65 -6.60 -1.58 -4.82
N TRP A 66 -7.76 -1.18 -5.33
CA TRP A 66 -8.68 -0.27 -4.67
C TRP A 66 -10.02 -0.94 -4.40
N ILE A 67 -10.74 -0.38 -3.43
CA ILE A 67 -12.09 -0.81 -3.07
C ILE A 67 -13.10 0.15 -3.69
N HIS A 68 -13.88 -0.36 -4.64
CA HIS A 68 -14.90 0.38 -5.34
C HIS A 68 -16.07 0.71 -4.41
N ILE A 69 -16.26 2.00 -4.19
CA ILE A 69 -17.36 2.57 -3.41
C ILE A 69 -18.17 3.61 -4.21
N GLY A 70 -18.05 3.59 -5.53
CA GLY A 70 -18.66 4.57 -6.44
C GLY A 70 -17.71 5.69 -6.86
N PRO A 71 -18.20 6.71 -7.59
CA PRO A 71 -17.38 7.83 -8.05
C PRO A 71 -16.89 8.70 -6.88
N PHE A 72 -15.80 9.42 -7.09
CA PHE A 72 -15.27 10.35 -6.09
C PHE A 72 -16.28 11.50 -5.87
N PRO A 73 -16.83 11.66 -4.65
CA PRO A 73 -17.93 12.61 -4.40
C PRO A 73 -17.49 14.07 -4.56
N GLU A 74 -16.23 14.37 -4.23
CA GLU A 74 -15.69 15.74 -4.25
C GLU A 74 -15.01 16.10 -5.57
N LEU A 75 -15.37 15.40 -6.66
CA LEU A 75 -14.74 15.59 -7.96
C LEU A 75 -14.85 17.02 -8.48
N ASP A 76 -16.00 17.67 -8.31
CA ASP A 76 -16.22 19.05 -8.79
C ASP A 76 -15.46 20.09 -7.96
N GLN A 77 -14.99 19.71 -6.76
CA GLN A 77 -14.16 20.54 -5.89
C GLN A 77 -12.67 20.29 -6.11
N LEU A 78 -12.30 19.36 -7.01
CA LEU A 78 -10.90 19.03 -7.27
C LEU A 78 -10.13 20.30 -7.68
N PRO A 79 -8.98 20.60 -7.07
CA PRO A 79 -8.31 21.87 -7.25
C PRO A 79 -7.97 22.23 -8.70
N SER A 80 -7.58 21.26 -9.53
CA SER A 80 -7.35 21.50 -10.97
C SER A 80 -8.61 21.70 -11.81
N ARG A 81 -9.78 21.27 -11.32
CA ARG A 81 -11.07 21.58 -11.96
C ARG A 81 -11.54 22.98 -11.61
N VAL A 82 -11.42 23.36 -10.35
CA VAL A 82 -11.87 24.67 -9.85
C VAL A 82 -10.94 25.80 -10.31
N ASN A 83 -9.63 25.62 -10.16
CA ASN A 83 -8.65 26.68 -10.41
C ASN A 83 -8.01 26.60 -11.81
N GLY A 84 -8.35 25.58 -12.59
CA GLY A 84 -7.71 25.28 -13.86
C GLY A 84 -6.51 24.33 -13.71
N TYR A 85 -6.29 23.55 -14.76
CA TYR A 85 -5.20 22.58 -14.82
C TYR A 85 -3.87 23.27 -15.16
N GLU A 86 -2.81 22.87 -14.45
CA GLU A 86 -1.44 23.21 -14.80
C GLU A 86 -0.58 21.94 -14.91
N ALA A 87 0.32 21.90 -15.88
CA ALA A 87 1.30 20.82 -16.04
C ALA A 87 2.50 20.99 -15.09
N THR A 88 2.23 21.21 -13.80
CA THR A 88 3.23 21.48 -12.76
C THR A 88 3.20 20.42 -11.66
N GLY A 89 4.31 20.26 -10.94
CA GLY A 89 4.36 19.38 -9.77
C GLY A 89 3.42 19.85 -8.66
N GLU A 90 3.24 21.16 -8.50
CA GLU A 90 2.28 21.74 -7.54
C GLU A 90 0.84 21.37 -7.87
N SER A 91 0.41 21.50 -9.13
CA SER A 91 -0.94 21.10 -9.52
C SER A 91 -1.17 19.61 -9.28
N TRP A 92 -0.17 18.76 -9.57
CA TRP A 92 -0.25 17.33 -9.24
C TRP A 92 -0.37 17.09 -7.74
N GLY A 93 0.53 17.67 -6.95
CA GLY A 93 0.56 17.46 -5.49
C GLY A 93 -0.71 17.95 -4.80
N ARG A 94 -1.31 19.03 -5.31
CA ARG A 94 -2.57 19.59 -4.79
C ARG A 94 -3.75 18.66 -5.01
N ASP A 95 -3.90 18.13 -6.23
CA ASP A 95 -4.98 17.18 -6.54
C ASP A 95 -4.78 15.84 -5.81
N TYR A 96 -3.53 15.35 -5.74
CA TYR A 96 -3.21 14.12 -5.00
C TYR A 96 -3.53 14.28 -3.51
N ALA A 97 -3.07 15.36 -2.89
CA ALA A 97 -3.36 15.65 -1.50
C ALA A 97 -4.86 15.78 -1.25
N PHE A 98 -5.57 16.48 -2.14
CA PHE A 98 -7.03 16.59 -2.07
C PHE A 98 -7.69 15.22 -2.13
N LEU A 99 -7.29 14.35 -3.07
CA LEU A 99 -7.86 13.00 -3.20
C LEU A 99 -7.63 12.16 -1.92
N VAL A 100 -6.39 12.08 -1.44
CA VAL A 100 -6.03 11.27 -0.27
C VAL A 100 -6.64 11.82 1.02
N ASP A 101 -6.72 13.14 1.16
CA ASP A 101 -7.39 13.79 2.31
C ASP A 101 -8.89 13.47 2.36
N HIS A 102 -9.51 13.06 1.25
CA HIS A 102 -10.92 12.67 1.18
C HIS A 102 -11.15 11.15 1.15
N PHE A 103 -10.11 10.32 1.22
CA PHE A 103 -10.30 8.87 1.39
C PHE A 103 -11.03 8.58 2.69
N PRO A 104 -12.04 7.69 2.69
CA PRO A 104 -12.63 7.21 3.93
C PRO A 104 -11.60 6.39 4.72
N ILE A 105 -11.64 6.52 6.05
CA ILE A 105 -10.80 5.71 6.94
C ILE A 105 -11.63 4.57 7.51
N GLU A 106 -11.32 3.36 7.05
CA GLU A 106 -11.97 2.13 7.46
C GLU A 106 -10.95 1.21 8.13
N ILE A 107 -11.33 0.65 9.28
CA ILE A 107 -10.57 -0.38 9.99
C ILE A 107 -11.57 -1.47 10.30
N HIS A 108 -11.40 -2.63 9.68
CA HIS A 108 -12.33 -3.74 9.85
C HIS A 108 -11.97 -4.57 11.08
N ARG A 109 -12.97 -5.28 11.62
CA ARG A 109 -12.73 -6.24 12.70
C ARG A 109 -11.66 -7.25 12.26
N ASP A 110 -10.87 -7.74 13.21
CA ASP A 110 -9.75 -8.68 13.03
C ASP A 110 -8.52 -8.12 12.29
N GLU A 111 -8.57 -6.92 11.70
CA GLU A 111 -7.40 -6.31 11.07
C GLU A 111 -6.39 -5.80 12.11
N ARG A 112 -5.11 -6.01 11.81
CA ARG A 112 -3.97 -5.42 12.52
C ARG A 112 -3.13 -4.56 11.58
N ILE A 113 -3.07 -4.91 10.30
CA ILE A 113 -2.55 -4.02 9.25
C ILE A 113 -3.73 -3.26 8.64
N VAL A 114 -3.64 -1.93 8.56
CA VAL A 114 -4.74 -1.04 8.14
C VAL A 114 -4.37 -0.19 6.93
N GLY A 115 -5.37 0.41 6.29
CA GLY A 115 -5.21 1.21 5.07
C GLY A 115 -5.71 0.49 3.83
N GLU A 116 -6.64 1.14 3.14
CA GLU A 116 -7.20 0.77 1.84
C GLU A 116 -7.29 2.07 0.99
N ILE A 117 -7.32 1.95 -0.33
CA ILE A 117 -7.54 3.08 -1.25
C ILE A 117 -8.84 2.85 -2.01
N HIS A 118 -9.52 3.95 -2.36
CA HIS A 118 -10.86 3.90 -2.94
C HIS A 118 -10.94 4.54 -4.32
N TRP A 119 -9.98 5.40 -4.64
CA TRP A 119 -9.89 6.07 -5.93
C TRP A 119 -8.43 6.26 -6.32
N GLU A 120 -8.18 6.42 -7.61
CA GLU A 120 -6.85 6.67 -8.16
C GLU A 120 -6.84 7.98 -8.95
N MET A 121 -5.65 8.56 -9.11
CA MET A 121 -5.43 9.84 -9.78
C MET A 121 -6.00 9.85 -11.19
N HIS A 122 -5.91 8.74 -11.93
CA HIS A 122 -6.42 8.66 -13.29
C HIS A 122 -7.96 8.79 -13.37
N MET A 123 -8.67 8.48 -12.28
CA MET A 123 -10.14 8.57 -12.21
C MET A 123 -10.60 10.02 -12.00
N VAL A 124 -9.86 10.80 -11.22
CA VAL A 124 -10.21 12.19 -10.89
C VAL A 124 -9.56 13.19 -11.84
N ARG A 125 -8.37 12.86 -12.35
CA ARG A 125 -7.61 13.64 -13.32
C ARG A 125 -7.60 12.90 -14.66
N GLN A 126 -8.70 13.02 -15.40
CA GLN A 126 -8.84 12.38 -16.71
C GLN A 126 -7.89 13.00 -17.73
N TYR A 127 -6.86 12.25 -18.13
CA TYR A 127 -5.92 12.67 -19.17
C TYR A 127 -6.50 12.35 -20.55
N ALA A 128 -6.73 13.38 -21.36
CA ALA A 128 -7.02 13.20 -22.77
C ALA A 128 -5.72 13.32 -23.58
N TRP A 129 -5.19 12.17 -24.04
CA TRP A 129 -4.05 12.18 -24.95
C TRP A 129 -4.46 12.72 -26.32
N PRO A 130 -3.66 13.61 -26.96
CA PRO A 130 -3.94 14.07 -28.31
C PRO A 130 -4.06 12.90 -29.31
N LYS A 131 -4.89 13.03 -30.35
CA LYS A 131 -5.12 11.96 -31.37
C LYS A 131 -3.81 11.35 -31.90
N ARG A 132 -2.79 12.17 -32.14
CA ARG A 132 -1.46 11.71 -32.59
C ARG A 132 -0.81 10.70 -31.63
N VAL A 133 -0.96 10.89 -30.32
CA VAL A 133 -0.38 10.01 -29.29
C VAL A 133 -1.14 8.69 -29.28
N GLN A 134 -2.47 8.75 -29.37
CA GLN A 134 -3.31 7.56 -29.45
C GLN A 134 -3.00 6.72 -30.71
N GLU A 135 -2.79 7.38 -31.86
CA GLU A 135 -2.44 6.72 -33.11
C GLU A 135 -1.05 6.05 -33.07
N VAL A 136 -0.05 6.74 -32.52
CA VAL A 136 1.27 6.13 -32.26
C VAL A 136 1.14 4.94 -31.33
N GLY A 137 0.36 5.05 -30.24
CA GLY A 137 0.10 3.96 -29.31
C GLY A 137 -0.51 2.73 -30.00
N ARG A 138 -1.52 2.92 -30.87
CA ARG A 138 -2.11 1.85 -31.68
C ARG A 138 -1.09 1.18 -32.60
N ARG A 139 -0.32 1.98 -33.33
CA ARG A 139 0.73 1.46 -34.22
C ARG A 139 1.82 0.69 -33.45
N CYS A 140 2.22 1.17 -32.27
CA CYS A 140 3.13 0.45 -31.39
C CYS A 140 2.53 -0.90 -30.97
N ALA A 141 1.25 -0.94 -30.60
CA ALA A 141 0.57 -2.18 -30.25
C ALA A 141 0.52 -3.19 -31.41
N GLU A 142 0.20 -2.74 -32.63
CA GLU A 142 0.23 -3.57 -33.84
C GLU A 142 1.63 -4.16 -34.13
N LEU A 143 2.69 -3.45 -33.76
CA LEU A 143 4.08 -3.89 -33.88
C LEU A 143 4.56 -4.75 -32.70
N GLY A 144 3.67 -5.10 -31.77
CA GLY A 144 4.02 -5.88 -30.56
C GLY A 144 4.75 -5.07 -29.49
N ALA A 145 4.80 -3.73 -29.62
CA ALA A 145 5.37 -2.81 -28.64
C ALA A 145 4.29 -2.19 -27.72
N SER A 146 3.15 -2.87 -27.54
CA SER A 146 2.17 -2.54 -26.50
C SER A 146 2.71 -2.84 -25.09
N GLY A 147 2.13 -2.21 -24.08
CA GLY A 147 2.45 -2.50 -22.67
C GLY A 147 3.49 -1.56 -22.04
N HIS A 148 3.70 -0.36 -22.60
CA HIS A 148 4.48 0.66 -21.91
C HIS A 148 3.76 1.08 -20.62
N SER A 149 4.40 0.82 -19.50
CA SER A 149 3.97 1.30 -18.20
C SER A 149 4.90 2.43 -17.75
N SER A 150 4.30 3.47 -17.14
CA SER A 150 5.05 4.54 -16.47
C SER A 150 5.47 4.18 -15.03
N GLY A 151 5.20 2.94 -14.60
CA GLY A 151 5.65 2.34 -13.34
C GLY A 151 6.72 1.25 -13.57
N HIS A 152 6.56 0.07 -12.96
CA HIS A 152 7.56 -1.02 -12.97
C HIS A 152 8.89 -0.64 -12.31
N THR A 153 8.80 0.09 -11.21
CA THR A 153 9.96 0.42 -10.38
C THR A 153 9.86 -0.31 -9.05
N CYS A 154 10.96 -0.27 -8.29
CA CYS A 154 10.95 -0.59 -6.87
C CYS A 154 11.35 0.70 -6.14
N PRO A 155 10.44 1.36 -5.41
CA PRO A 155 10.81 2.53 -4.64
C PRO A 155 11.83 2.16 -3.57
N ASP A 156 12.68 3.12 -3.21
CA ASP A 156 13.55 2.99 -2.04
C ASP A 156 12.70 3.06 -0.78
N LEU A 157 12.27 1.91 -0.27
CA LEU A 157 11.52 1.82 0.98
C LEU A 157 12.42 2.02 2.22
N ALA A 158 13.75 1.92 2.08
CA ALA A 158 14.69 2.08 3.20
C ALA A 158 14.71 3.53 3.72
N ILE A 159 14.40 4.51 2.86
CA ILE A 159 14.31 5.91 3.27
C ILE A 159 13.30 6.10 4.41
N GLY A 160 12.17 5.41 4.37
CA GLY A 160 11.14 5.46 5.40
C GLY A 160 11.53 4.77 6.67
N LEU A 161 12.18 3.60 6.54
CA LEU A 161 12.68 2.84 7.67
C LEU A 161 13.77 3.59 8.45
N SER A 162 14.50 4.50 7.79
CA SER A 162 15.54 5.31 8.42
C SER A 162 15.07 6.70 8.88
N GLN A 163 14.18 7.36 8.13
CA GLN A 163 13.83 8.76 8.36
C GLN A 163 12.38 8.97 8.84
N GLY A 164 11.49 8.01 8.60
CA GLY A 164 10.04 8.22 8.72
C GLY A 164 9.51 9.30 7.77
N TRP A 165 8.20 9.53 7.80
CA TRP A 165 7.59 10.58 6.96
C TRP A 165 8.01 11.99 7.37
N GLY A 166 8.24 12.25 8.66
CA GLY A 166 8.70 13.54 9.16
C GLY A 166 10.11 13.90 8.65
N GLY A 167 11.04 12.93 8.66
CA GLY A 167 12.37 13.15 8.11
C GLY A 167 12.36 13.34 6.58
N ILE A 168 11.51 12.60 5.87
CA ILE A 168 11.29 12.78 4.43
C ILE A 168 10.73 14.19 4.15
N LEU A 169 9.72 14.64 4.90
CA LEU A 169 9.13 15.96 4.77
C LEU A 169 10.17 17.07 4.97
N GLU A 170 11.00 16.95 6.01
CA GLU A 170 12.03 17.94 6.31
C GLU A 170 13.08 18.00 5.18
N ARG A 171 13.50 16.84 4.67
CA ARG A 171 14.40 16.76 3.51
C ARG A 171 13.81 17.41 2.25
N ILE A 172 12.51 17.25 2.02
CA ILE A 172 11.78 17.92 0.91
C ILE A 172 11.80 19.44 1.12
N LYS A 173 11.46 19.93 2.32
CA LYS A 173 11.44 21.36 2.65
C LYS A 173 12.81 22.02 2.45
N GLN A 174 13.86 21.40 2.99
CA GLN A 174 15.25 21.89 2.81
C GLN A 174 15.66 21.91 1.33
N SER A 175 15.29 20.87 0.57
CA SER A 175 15.57 20.81 -0.87
C SER A 175 14.82 21.91 -1.61
N ARG A 176 13.56 22.16 -1.28
CA ARG A 176 12.72 23.22 -1.89
C ARG A 176 13.33 24.59 -1.62
N GLU A 177 13.73 24.87 -0.39
CA GLU A 177 14.38 26.14 -0.02
C GLU A 177 15.69 26.35 -0.78
N LYS A 178 16.53 25.31 -0.88
CA LYS A 178 17.75 25.32 -1.70
C LYS A 178 17.48 25.70 -3.15
N TYR A 179 16.51 25.04 -3.80
CA TYR A 179 16.23 25.31 -5.22
C TYR A 179 15.50 26.64 -5.45
N THR A 180 14.79 27.15 -4.44
CA THR A 180 14.25 28.51 -4.44
C THR A 180 15.39 29.53 -4.44
N ARG A 181 16.39 29.38 -3.55
CA ARG A 181 17.59 30.23 -3.50
C ARG A 181 18.43 30.19 -4.77
N LEU A 182 18.46 29.05 -5.45
CA LEU A 182 19.14 28.89 -6.74
C LEU A 182 18.31 29.41 -7.93
N ASN A 183 17.17 30.07 -7.69
CA ASN A 183 16.25 30.56 -8.71
C ASN A 183 15.86 29.48 -9.75
N ASN A 184 15.58 28.27 -9.27
CA ASN A 184 15.12 27.15 -10.11
C ASN A 184 13.63 26.87 -9.84
N PRO A 185 12.71 27.63 -10.47
CA PRO A 185 11.28 27.54 -10.19
C PRO A 185 10.68 26.18 -10.54
N ALA A 186 11.19 25.50 -11.59
CA ALA A 186 10.73 24.17 -11.98
C ALA A 186 10.99 23.13 -10.88
N LYS A 187 12.20 23.08 -10.32
CA LYS A 187 12.52 22.18 -9.21
C LYS A 187 11.81 22.57 -7.92
N ALA A 188 11.67 23.86 -7.63
CA ALA A 188 10.94 24.32 -6.47
C ALA A 188 9.46 23.92 -6.52
N SER A 189 8.81 24.07 -7.68
CA SER A 189 7.42 23.64 -7.91
C SER A 189 7.25 22.12 -7.78
N TYR A 190 8.17 21.34 -8.36
CA TYR A 190 8.17 19.88 -8.17
C TYR A 190 8.25 19.48 -6.69
N LEU A 191 9.18 20.07 -5.94
CA LEU A 191 9.35 19.77 -4.51
C LEU A 191 8.19 20.25 -3.66
N HIS A 192 7.53 21.34 -4.04
CA HIS A 192 6.32 21.80 -3.37
C HIS A 192 5.16 20.80 -3.57
N GLY A 193 5.02 20.24 -4.77
CA GLY A 193 4.11 19.12 -5.01
C GLY A 193 4.39 17.91 -4.11
N LEU A 194 5.66 17.48 -4.03
CA LEU A 194 6.08 16.39 -3.13
C LEU A 194 5.81 16.71 -1.66
N GLN A 195 5.98 17.96 -1.26
CA GLN A 195 5.68 18.41 0.11
C GLN A 195 4.19 18.19 0.42
N MET A 196 3.28 18.61 -0.46
CA MET A 196 1.84 18.43 -0.28
C MET A 196 1.44 16.95 -0.19
N ILE A 197 2.05 16.10 -1.04
CA ILE A 197 1.85 14.65 -1.01
C ILE A 197 2.29 14.09 0.34
N CYS A 198 3.50 14.41 0.80
CA CYS A 198 4.02 13.91 2.06
C CYS A 198 3.19 14.39 3.26
N GLU A 199 2.76 15.65 3.26
CA GLU A 199 1.88 16.20 4.30
C GLU A 199 0.51 15.51 4.32
N SER A 200 -0.08 15.19 3.15
CA SER A 200 -1.33 14.43 3.06
C SER A 200 -1.16 12.97 3.51
N THR A 201 -0.06 12.31 3.16
CA THR A 201 0.30 10.98 3.68
C THR A 201 0.34 10.96 5.20
N ILE A 202 0.97 11.97 5.82
CA ILE A 202 1.03 12.10 7.28
C ILE A 202 -0.39 12.23 7.85
N ARG A 203 -1.23 13.10 7.28
CA ARG A 203 -2.64 13.25 7.71
C ARG A 203 -3.44 11.96 7.54
N PHE A 204 -3.27 11.25 6.44
CA PHE A 204 -3.94 9.98 6.17
C PHE A 204 -3.63 8.94 7.26
N ILE A 205 -2.36 8.81 7.64
CA ILE A 205 -1.94 7.88 8.71
C ILE A 205 -2.43 8.37 10.08
N GLN A 206 -2.42 9.68 10.36
CA GLN A 206 -2.95 10.23 11.61
C GLN A 206 -4.45 9.96 11.77
N ARG A 207 -5.24 10.10 10.70
CA ARG A 207 -6.67 9.77 10.71
C ARG A 207 -6.92 8.28 10.96
N HIS A 208 -6.04 7.38 10.53
CA HIS A 208 -6.09 5.96 10.93
C HIS A 208 -5.84 5.79 12.43
N ALA A 209 -4.89 6.53 12.99
CA ALA A 209 -4.64 6.49 14.42
C ALA A 209 -5.86 6.97 15.22
N GLU A 210 -6.49 8.07 14.79
CA GLU A 210 -7.73 8.60 15.39
C GLU A 210 -8.88 7.60 15.28
N LYS A 211 -9.13 7.07 14.09
CA LYS A 211 -10.19 6.08 13.87
C LYS A 211 -10.03 4.84 14.74
N ALA A 212 -8.79 4.36 14.89
CA ALA A 212 -8.50 3.23 15.76
C ALA A 212 -8.77 3.55 17.24
N ARG A 213 -8.45 4.78 17.72
CA ARG A 213 -8.80 5.20 19.09
C ARG A 213 -10.31 5.26 19.30
N GLU A 214 -11.05 5.78 18.33
CA GLU A 214 -12.53 5.82 18.39
C GLU A 214 -13.10 4.40 18.51
N LEU A 215 -12.68 3.48 17.64
CA LEU A 215 -13.14 2.09 17.68
C LEU A 215 -12.79 1.40 19.01
N ALA A 216 -11.61 1.67 19.56
CA ALA A 216 -11.20 1.13 20.85
C ALA A 216 -12.05 1.61 22.04
N GLN A 217 -12.67 2.79 21.97
CA GLN A 217 -13.50 3.34 23.05
C GLN A 217 -14.83 2.60 23.19
N SER A 218 -15.41 2.16 22.07
CA SER A 218 -16.71 1.48 22.03
C SER A 218 -16.62 -0.05 21.92
N GLU A 219 -15.41 -0.62 21.80
CA GLU A 219 -15.22 -2.06 21.63
C GLU A 219 -15.28 -2.80 22.98
N ALA A 220 -16.12 -3.83 23.05
CA ALA A 220 -16.34 -4.65 24.23
C ALA A 220 -15.39 -5.85 24.30
N ASP A 221 -15.02 -6.42 23.15
CA ASP A 221 -14.08 -7.53 23.09
C ASP A 221 -12.66 -7.06 23.44
N ALA A 222 -12.08 -7.63 24.49
CA ALA A 222 -10.79 -7.18 25.02
C ALA A 222 -9.65 -7.33 24.01
N TRP A 223 -9.66 -8.40 23.21
CA TRP A 223 -8.65 -8.65 22.19
C TRP A 223 -8.75 -7.64 21.05
N GLN A 224 -9.97 -7.37 20.56
CA GLN A 224 -10.20 -6.41 19.49
C GLN A 224 -9.92 -4.98 19.96
N ARG A 225 -10.27 -4.62 21.20
CA ARG A 225 -9.93 -3.33 21.79
C ARG A 225 -8.42 -3.12 21.89
N ALA A 226 -7.69 -4.13 22.37
CA ALA A 226 -6.23 -4.08 22.42
C ALA A 226 -5.61 -3.94 21.02
N THR A 227 -6.20 -4.62 20.03
CA THR A 227 -5.81 -4.51 18.62
C THR A 227 -5.97 -3.08 18.08
N TYR A 228 -7.12 -2.45 18.32
CA TYR A 228 -7.35 -1.06 17.92
C TYR A 228 -6.42 -0.07 18.62
N LEU A 229 -6.15 -0.25 19.91
CA LEU A 229 -5.15 0.57 20.62
C LEU A 229 -3.75 0.40 20.03
N ARG A 230 -3.38 -0.81 19.64
CA ARG A 230 -2.09 -1.09 19.00
C ARG A 230 -1.96 -0.45 17.62
N ILE A 231 -3.03 -0.46 16.81
CA ILE A 231 -3.09 0.27 15.54
C ILE A 231 -2.96 1.77 15.78
N ALA A 232 -3.67 2.32 16.77
CA ALA A 232 -3.61 3.73 17.10
C ALA A 232 -2.21 4.19 17.51
N GLU A 233 -1.52 3.39 18.32
CA GLU A 233 -0.13 3.65 18.73
C GLU A 233 0.80 3.60 17.52
N CYS A 234 0.73 2.52 16.73
CA CYS A 234 1.57 2.34 15.55
C CYS A 234 1.37 3.47 14.54
N CYS A 235 0.14 3.73 14.11
CA CYS A 235 -0.16 4.81 13.15
C CYS A 235 0.23 6.18 13.72
N GLY A 236 -0.02 6.44 15.00
CA GLY A 236 0.37 7.68 15.66
C GLY A 236 1.88 7.92 15.63
N HIS A 237 2.68 6.86 15.82
CA HIS A 237 4.14 6.93 15.75
C HIS A 237 4.66 7.06 14.31
N ILE A 238 4.29 6.12 13.44
CA ILE A 238 4.85 6.03 12.08
C ILE A 238 4.38 7.18 11.18
N ALA A 239 3.33 7.91 11.55
CA ALA A 239 2.89 9.10 10.85
C ALA A 239 4.01 10.14 10.74
N LEU A 240 4.94 10.22 11.70
CA LEU A 240 6.04 11.19 11.66
C LEU A 240 7.41 10.52 11.78
N HIS A 241 7.50 9.41 12.50
CA HIS A 241 8.77 8.83 12.92
C HIS A 241 9.10 7.54 12.18
N ALA A 242 10.40 7.22 12.16
CA ALA A 242 10.87 5.93 11.65
C ALA A 242 10.29 4.77 12.51
N PRO A 243 9.94 3.64 11.89
CA PRO A 243 9.51 2.44 12.61
C PRO A 243 10.53 1.94 13.63
N ARG A 244 10.05 1.56 14.81
CA ARG A 244 10.86 1.00 15.91
C ARG A 244 10.73 -0.52 16.02
N THR A 245 9.57 -1.04 15.61
CA THR A 245 9.22 -2.46 15.74
C THR A 245 8.94 -3.09 14.38
N TYR A 246 8.98 -4.42 14.31
CA TYR A 246 8.58 -5.16 13.10
C TYR A 246 7.16 -4.79 12.64
N TYR A 247 6.21 -4.69 13.57
CA TYR A 247 4.84 -4.32 13.27
C TYR A 247 4.75 -2.92 12.62
N GLU A 248 5.41 -1.93 13.22
CA GLU A 248 5.49 -0.57 12.67
C GLU A 248 6.16 -0.55 11.29
N GLY A 249 7.18 -1.37 11.07
CA GLY A 249 7.88 -1.49 9.78
C GLY A 249 6.98 -2.05 8.68
N VAL A 250 6.25 -3.12 8.98
CA VAL A 250 5.28 -3.72 8.05
C VAL A 250 4.16 -2.74 7.72
N GLN A 251 3.59 -2.07 8.73
CA GLN A 251 2.54 -1.08 8.52
C GLN A 251 3.03 0.15 7.72
N TRP A 252 4.25 0.62 7.97
CA TRP A 252 4.84 1.73 7.21
C TRP A 252 5.03 1.36 5.74
N ILE A 253 5.61 0.18 5.47
CA ILE A 253 5.79 -0.32 4.10
C ILE A 253 4.44 -0.50 3.41
N HIS A 254 3.43 -1.03 4.11
CA HIS A 254 2.08 -1.16 3.59
C HIS A 254 1.52 0.20 3.15
N PHE A 255 1.58 1.23 4.01
CA PHE A 255 1.13 2.57 3.65
C PHE A 255 1.92 3.18 2.48
N ALA A 256 3.24 3.00 2.46
CA ALA A 256 4.08 3.53 1.39
C ALA A 256 3.69 2.94 0.02
N VAL A 257 3.52 1.61 -0.07
CA VAL A 257 3.12 0.95 -1.32
C VAL A 257 1.65 1.21 -1.66
N LEU A 258 0.78 1.28 -0.65
CA LEU A 258 -0.64 1.60 -0.82
C LEU A 258 -0.81 3.00 -1.43
N LEU A 259 -0.11 4.01 -0.91
CA LEU A 259 -0.20 5.40 -1.38
C LEU A 259 0.53 5.63 -2.70
N ASP A 260 1.59 4.88 -2.97
CA ASP A 260 2.21 4.82 -4.30
C ASP A 260 1.19 4.37 -5.37
N ARG A 261 0.36 3.37 -5.07
CA ARG A 261 -0.68 2.86 -5.98
C ARG A 261 -1.79 3.86 -6.32
N VAL A 262 -1.97 4.92 -5.54
CA VAL A 262 -2.96 5.97 -5.85
C VAL A 262 -2.71 6.61 -7.21
N VAL A 263 -1.48 6.53 -7.76
CA VAL A 263 -1.17 7.05 -9.10
C VAL A 263 -1.62 6.13 -10.25
N GLY A 264 -2.21 4.97 -9.96
CA GLY A 264 -2.75 4.03 -10.97
C GLY A 264 -1.73 3.03 -11.53
N HIS A 265 -0.66 2.72 -10.78
CA HIS A 265 0.29 1.67 -11.12
C HIS A 265 0.84 1.00 -9.86
N GLY A 266 1.05 -0.32 -9.89
CA GLY A 266 1.65 -1.08 -8.79
C GLY A 266 3.17 -1.23 -8.92
N ASN A 267 3.93 -0.74 -7.94
CA ASN A 267 5.35 -1.05 -7.82
C ASN A 267 5.59 -2.25 -6.88
N GLY A 268 6.76 -2.89 -7.01
CA GLY A 268 7.13 -4.05 -6.21
C GLY A 268 7.60 -3.69 -4.79
N TYR A 269 7.50 -4.65 -3.87
CA TYR A 269 8.03 -4.54 -2.49
C TYR A 269 9.55 -4.59 -2.39
N GLY A 270 10.24 -4.88 -3.50
CA GLY A 270 11.67 -5.10 -3.52
C GLY A 270 12.09 -6.26 -2.62
N ARG A 271 13.19 -6.06 -1.88
CA ARG A 271 13.75 -7.02 -0.93
C ARG A 271 13.10 -6.84 0.45
N LEU A 272 11.81 -7.13 0.55
CA LEU A 272 11.03 -7.02 1.79
C LEU A 272 11.69 -7.75 2.98
N ASP A 273 12.35 -8.87 2.70
CA ASP A 273 13.17 -9.61 3.65
C ASP A 273 14.30 -8.76 4.23
N LEU A 274 15.06 -8.06 3.39
CA LEU A 274 16.17 -7.21 3.80
C LEU A 274 15.71 -5.93 4.50
N TYR A 275 14.56 -5.38 4.10
CA TYR A 275 13.98 -4.22 4.76
C TYR A 275 13.54 -4.53 6.20
N LEU A 276 12.98 -5.71 6.44
CA LEU A 276 12.35 -6.03 7.73
C LEU A 276 13.24 -6.84 8.68
N ILE A 277 14.34 -7.46 8.22
CA ILE A 277 15.10 -8.43 9.02
C ILE A 277 15.64 -7.85 10.34
N ASP A 278 16.09 -6.60 10.35
CA ASP A 278 16.65 -5.99 11.56
C ASP A 278 15.56 -5.60 12.55
N LEU A 279 14.41 -5.10 12.07
CA LEU A 279 13.22 -4.87 12.90
C LEU A 279 12.66 -6.19 13.46
N TYR A 280 12.65 -7.26 12.65
CA TYR A 280 12.25 -8.60 13.08
C TYR A 280 13.12 -9.08 14.24
N ARG A 281 14.46 -9.07 14.04
CA ARG A 281 15.42 -9.50 15.07
C ARG A 281 15.33 -8.63 16.33
N HIS A 282 15.11 -7.32 16.18
CA HIS A 282 14.93 -6.42 17.31
C HIS A 282 13.68 -6.78 18.12
N SER A 283 12.50 -6.84 17.48
CA SER A 283 11.24 -7.15 18.18
C SER A 283 11.22 -8.57 18.76
N LYS A 284 11.87 -9.55 18.10
CA LYS A 284 12.08 -10.91 18.65
C LYS A 284 12.88 -10.86 19.96
N ARG A 285 13.99 -10.11 20.00
CA ARG A 285 14.83 -9.97 21.21
C ARG A 285 14.13 -9.22 22.34
N ALA A 286 13.27 -8.26 22.00
CA ALA A 286 12.47 -7.51 22.96
C ALA A 286 11.30 -8.34 23.56
N GLY A 287 11.01 -9.52 23.00
CA GLY A 287 9.87 -10.34 23.44
C GLY A 287 8.50 -9.83 22.97
N GLU A 288 8.48 -8.87 22.03
CA GLU A 288 7.27 -8.21 21.52
C GLU A 288 6.68 -8.89 20.27
N LEU A 289 7.35 -9.93 19.76
CA LEU A 289 7.00 -10.59 18.51
C LEU A 289 7.23 -12.10 18.57
N SER A 290 6.21 -12.86 18.20
CA SER A 290 6.33 -14.28 17.85
C SER A 290 6.46 -14.48 16.34
N ASP A 291 6.92 -15.66 15.92
CA ASP A 291 7.09 -16.00 14.50
C ASP A 291 5.73 -16.09 13.79
N ASP A 292 4.70 -16.54 14.51
CA ASP A 292 3.33 -16.59 14.00
C ASP A 292 2.75 -15.19 13.82
N GLU A 293 2.96 -14.27 14.78
CA GLU A 293 2.54 -12.87 14.60
C GLU A 293 3.23 -12.19 13.42
N ALA A 294 4.54 -12.39 13.27
CA ALA A 294 5.29 -11.86 12.13
C ALA A 294 4.72 -12.34 10.79
N ARG A 295 4.43 -13.65 10.71
CA ARG A 295 3.82 -14.27 9.52
C ARG A 295 2.43 -13.73 9.25
N GLU A 296 1.63 -13.55 10.30
CA GLU A 296 0.27 -13.02 10.17
C GLU A 296 0.26 -11.56 9.72
N TYR A 297 1.18 -10.70 10.19
CA TYR A 297 1.30 -9.33 9.68
C TYR A 297 1.56 -9.29 8.17
N LEU A 298 2.50 -10.12 7.68
CA LEU A 298 2.74 -10.24 6.24
C LEU A 298 1.54 -10.85 5.50
N SER A 299 0.85 -11.81 6.10
CA SER A 299 -0.35 -12.41 5.51
C SER A 299 -1.44 -11.36 5.31
N GLU A 300 -1.67 -10.48 6.30
CA GLU A 300 -2.63 -9.38 6.20
C GLU A 300 -2.25 -8.37 5.11
N VAL A 301 -0.97 -8.01 4.98
CA VAL A 301 -0.47 -7.20 3.86
C VAL A 301 -0.87 -7.85 2.53
N PHE A 302 -0.50 -9.11 2.30
CA PHE A 302 -0.81 -9.78 1.03
C PHE A 302 -2.31 -9.93 0.76
N LEU A 303 -3.15 -10.02 1.79
CA LEU A 303 -4.61 -10.02 1.63
C LEU A 303 -5.18 -8.65 1.23
N LYS A 304 -4.50 -7.55 1.55
CA LYS A 304 -4.95 -6.20 1.18
C LYS A 304 -4.56 -5.80 -0.25
N LEU A 305 -3.53 -6.41 -0.81
CA LEU A 305 -2.90 -5.99 -2.08
C LEU A 305 -3.13 -6.98 -3.23
N ARG A 306 -3.99 -7.98 -3.00
CA ARG A 306 -4.44 -8.97 -3.97
C ARG A 306 -5.83 -8.63 -4.50
#